data_AF-A0A2I0HVE0-F1
#
_entry.id   AF-A0A2I0HVE0-F1
#
_cell.length_a   1.000
_cell.length_b   1.000
_cell.length_c   1.000
_cell.angle_alpha   90.00
_cell.angle_beta   90.00
_cell.angle_gamma   90.00
#
_symmetry.space_group_name_H-M   'P 1'
#
loop_
_entity.id
_entity.type
_entity.pdbx_description
1 polymer ?
#
loop_
_entity_poly.entity_id
_entity_poly.type
_entity_poly.pdbx_seq_one_letter_code
_entity_poly.pdbx_strand_id
1 'polypeptide(L)'
;MAEKLVEEKKQQQLSYKGRARPPGIVLLNPKPSKGLTSKILDCAENLIVKLTSRLSSHSPRPPLHYLSGNFGPVSAETPPVNDLPVRGHLP
;
A
#
# COMPACT_ATOMS: atom_id res chain seq x y z
N MET A 1 17.43 12.34 30.22
CA MET A 1 16.98 12.98 28.95
C MET A 1 16.29 12.00 28.01
N ALA A 2 16.76 10.74 27.88
CA ALA A 2 16.14 9.75 27.00
C ALA A 2 14.69 9.36 27.38
N GLU A 3 14.38 9.32 28.68
CA GLU A 3 13.05 8.92 29.16
C GLU A 3 11.95 9.93 28.83
N LYS A 4 12.29 11.24 28.76
CA LYS A 4 11.33 12.28 28.38
C LYS A 4 10.88 12.15 26.92
N LEU A 5 11.77 11.73 26.02
CA LEU A 5 11.46 11.57 24.59
C LEU A 5 10.56 10.35 24.29
N VAL A 6 10.66 9.31 25.12
CA VAL A 6 9.79 8.12 25.00
C VAL A 6 8.37 8.47 25.43
N GLU A 7 8.23 9.27 26.49
CA GLU A 7 6.92 9.62 27.03
C GLU A 7 6.17 10.64 26.17
N GLU A 8 6.89 11.58 25.52
CA GLU A 8 6.30 12.50 24.53
C GLU A 8 5.78 11.75 23.28
N LYS A 9 6.48 10.71 22.83
CA LYS A 9 6.03 9.87 21.72
C LYS A 9 4.80 9.05 22.07
N LYS A 10 4.68 8.61 23.32
CA LYS A 10 3.52 7.88 23.84
C LYS A 10 2.29 8.79 23.96
N GLN A 11 2.49 10.04 24.39
CA GLN A 11 1.45 11.06 24.45
C GLN A 11 0.95 11.49 23.06
N GLN A 12 1.85 11.60 22.07
CA GLN A 12 1.44 11.88 20.68
C GLN A 12 0.62 10.74 20.06
N GLN A 13 0.91 9.48 20.39
CA GLN A 13 0.12 8.34 19.92
C GLN A 13 -1.26 8.25 20.59
N LEU A 14 -1.39 8.64 21.87
CA LEU A 14 -2.66 8.67 22.60
C LEU A 14 -3.62 9.80 22.17
N SER A 15 -3.14 10.79 21.39
CA SER A 15 -3.94 11.92 20.92
C SER A 15 -4.76 11.62 19.65
N TYR A 16 -4.50 10.49 18.97
CA TYR A 16 -5.31 10.05 17.82
C TYR A 16 -6.61 9.37 18.25
N LYS A 17 -7.41 10.07 19.06
CA LYS A 17 -8.80 9.69 19.36
C LYS A 17 -9.70 10.37 18.32
N GLY A 18 -10.14 9.58 17.35
CA GLY A 18 -10.83 10.01 16.14
C GLY A 18 -11.99 10.97 16.36
N ARG A 19 -11.92 12.14 15.71
CA ARG A 19 -13.10 12.92 15.30
C ARG A 19 -13.30 12.70 13.81
N ALA A 20 -14.52 12.36 13.43
CA ALA A 20 -14.95 12.17 12.05
C ALA A 20 -14.67 13.45 11.24
N ARG A 21 -13.72 13.37 10.31
CA ARG A 21 -13.44 14.40 9.30
C ARG A 21 -13.66 13.74 7.92
N PRO A 22 -14.29 14.42 6.96
CA PRO A 22 -14.63 13.86 5.64
C PRO A 22 -13.38 13.33 4.91
N PRO A 23 -13.55 12.42 3.92
CA PRO A 23 -12.46 11.71 3.28
C PRO A 23 -11.71 12.64 2.31
N GLY A 24 -10.93 13.56 2.85
CA GLY A 24 -9.82 14.15 2.12
C GLY A 24 -8.79 13.05 1.89
N ILE A 25 -8.29 12.95 0.67
CA ILE A 25 -7.21 12.02 0.29
C ILE A 25 -6.10 12.16 1.33
N VAL A 26 -5.99 11.16 2.20
CA VAL A 26 -4.97 11.16 3.25
C VAL A 26 -3.67 10.90 2.53
N LEU A 27 -2.80 11.91 2.48
CA LEU A 27 -1.45 11.75 1.97
C LEU A 27 -0.72 10.75 2.88
N LEU A 28 -0.73 9.48 2.48
CA LEU A 28 0.08 8.45 3.11
C LEU A 28 1.53 8.76 2.75
N ASN A 29 2.23 9.46 3.63
CA ASN A 29 3.67 9.63 3.55
C ASN A 29 4.33 8.64 4.51
N PRO A 30 4.42 7.34 4.15
CA PRO A 30 5.19 6.41 4.94
C PRO A 30 6.62 6.93 5.00
N LYS A 31 7.26 6.84 6.17
CA LYS A 31 8.70 7.05 6.30
C LYS A 31 9.37 5.68 6.20
N PRO A 32 9.61 5.13 4.99
CA PRO A 32 10.28 3.85 4.88
C PRO A 32 11.68 4.00 5.46
N SER A 33 11.93 3.29 6.56
CA SER A 33 13.28 3.14 7.07
C SER A 33 14.02 2.21 6.10
N LYS A 34 14.64 2.77 5.06
CA LYS A 34 15.45 2.05 4.06
C LYS A 34 16.78 1.58 4.64
N GLY A 35 16.73 0.90 5.79
CA GLY A 35 17.90 0.36 6.48
C GLY A 35 18.47 -0.85 5.77
N LEU A 36 19.72 -1.21 6.09
CA LEU A 36 20.33 -2.46 5.62
C LEU A 36 19.50 -3.68 6.04
N THR A 37 18.86 -3.61 7.21
CA THR A 37 17.98 -4.66 7.75
C THR A 37 16.74 -4.91 6.87
N SER A 38 16.14 -3.87 6.29
CA SER A 38 14.95 -4.04 5.43
C SER A 38 15.29 -4.77 4.14
N LYS A 39 16.45 -4.47 3.55
CA LYS A 39 16.92 -5.15 2.32
C LYS A 39 17.22 -6.64 2.56
N ILE A 40 17.77 -6.97 3.72
CA ILE A 40 18.05 -8.37 4.08
C ILE A 40 16.74 -9.13 4.26
N LEU A 41 15.76 -8.52 4.94
CA LEU A 41 14.44 -9.12 5.13
C LEU A 41 13.71 -9.33 3.79
N ASP A 42 13.70 -8.31 2.91
CA ASP A 42 13.16 -8.41 1.55
C ASP A 42 13.84 -9.53 0.75
N CYS A 43 15.17 -9.67 0.88
CA CYS A 43 15.92 -10.72 0.19
C CYS A 43 15.56 -12.11 0.72
N ALA A 44 15.47 -12.27 2.04
CA ALA A 44 15.09 -13.53 2.68
C ALA A 44 13.65 -13.94 2.30
N GLU A 45 12.69 -13.01 2.33
CA GLU A 45 11.32 -13.25 1.88
C GLU A 45 11.28 -13.67 0.41
N ASN A 46 11.96 -12.94 -0.47
CA ASN A 46 11.97 -13.24 -1.89
C ASN A 46 12.64 -14.60 -2.18
N LEU A 47 13.66 -14.97 -1.42
CA LEU A 47 14.29 -16.29 -1.52
C LEU A 47 13.31 -17.40 -1.10
N ILE A 48 12.62 -17.22 0.03
CA ILE A 48 11.63 -18.18 0.53
C ILE A 48 10.47 -18.30 -0.47
N VAL A 49 9.89 -17.19 -0.92
CA VAL A 49 8.77 -17.18 -1.89
C VAL A 49 9.19 -17.85 -3.19
N LYS A 50 10.38 -17.56 -3.72
CA LYS A 50 10.89 -18.20 -4.94
C LYS A 50 11.14 -19.69 -4.75
N LEU A 51 11.70 -20.09 -3.61
CA LEU A 51 11.94 -21.51 -3.30
C LEU A 51 10.62 -22.26 -3.13
N THR A 52 9.67 -21.72 -2.37
CA THR A 52 8.34 -22.32 -2.19
C THR A 52 7.58 -22.38 -3.52
N SER A 53 7.65 -21.33 -4.34
CA SER A 53 6.98 -21.30 -5.65
C SER A 53 7.63 -22.20 -6.70
N ARG A 54 8.91 -22.56 -6.54
CA ARG A 54 9.67 -23.42 -7.46
C ARG A 54 9.70 -24.89 -7.02
N LEU A 55 9.74 -25.15 -5.72
CA LEU A 55 9.84 -26.49 -5.11
C LEU A 55 8.46 -27.12 -4.90
N SER A 56 7.43 -26.31 -4.64
CA SER A 56 6.05 -26.76 -4.81
C SER A 56 5.75 -26.68 -6.31
N SER A 57 5.31 -27.78 -6.93
CA SER A 57 4.84 -27.85 -8.32
C SER A 57 3.57 -27.00 -8.56
N HIS A 58 3.57 -25.75 -8.13
CA HIS A 58 2.68 -24.74 -8.63
C HIS A 58 3.20 -24.36 -10.01
N SER A 59 2.62 -25.01 -11.03
CA SER A 59 2.31 -24.36 -12.30
C SER A 59 2.04 -22.88 -12.03
N PRO A 60 2.62 -21.93 -12.80
CA PRO A 60 2.46 -20.49 -12.56
C PRO A 60 1.00 -20.27 -12.20
N ARG A 61 0.73 -19.86 -10.94
CA ARG A 61 -0.64 -19.81 -10.42
C ARG A 61 -1.47 -19.17 -11.52
N PRO A 62 -2.47 -19.88 -12.08
CA PRO A 62 -3.22 -19.33 -13.21
C PRO A 62 -3.63 -17.93 -12.79
N PRO A 63 -3.41 -16.91 -13.65
CA PRO A 63 -3.66 -15.52 -13.30
C PRO A 63 -5.01 -15.49 -12.62
N LEU A 64 -5.01 -15.10 -11.36
CA LEU A 64 -6.17 -15.22 -10.48
C LEU A 64 -7.36 -14.68 -11.27
N HIS A 65 -8.38 -15.49 -11.52
CA HIS A 65 -9.43 -15.14 -12.49
C HIS A 65 -10.09 -13.79 -12.15
N TYR A 66 -10.12 -13.46 -10.85
CA TYR A 66 -10.59 -12.19 -10.29
C TYR A 66 -9.63 -10.99 -10.46
N LEU A 67 -8.42 -11.21 -10.97
CA LEU A 67 -7.44 -10.18 -11.37
C LEU A 67 -7.19 -10.19 -12.89
N SER A 68 -8.05 -10.85 -13.67
CA SER A 68 -7.93 -10.94 -15.12
C SER A 68 -8.89 -9.98 -15.84
N GLY A 69 -8.51 -9.52 -17.03
CA GLY A 69 -9.32 -8.62 -17.84
C GLY A 69 -9.60 -7.27 -17.15
N ASN A 70 -10.86 -6.83 -17.15
CA ASN A 70 -11.29 -5.57 -16.56
C ASN A 70 -11.24 -5.55 -15.01
N PHE A 71 -10.96 -6.68 -14.37
CA PHE A 71 -10.75 -6.78 -12.92
C PHE A 71 -9.28 -6.72 -12.53
N GLY A 72 -8.38 -6.57 -13.51
CA GLY A 72 -6.96 -6.39 -13.26
C GLY A 72 -6.67 -5.04 -12.58
N PRO A 73 -5.58 -4.97 -11.79
CA PRO A 73 -5.14 -3.71 -11.21
C PRO A 73 -4.73 -2.72 -12.30
N VAL A 74 -5.11 -1.46 -12.15
CA VAL A 74 -4.59 -0.36 -12.98
C VAL A 74 -3.17 -0.06 -12.53
N SER A 75 -2.21 -0.05 -13.47
CA SER A 75 -0.78 0.05 -13.15
C SER A 75 -0.36 1.37 -12.49
N ALA A 76 -1.17 2.42 -12.65
CA ALA A 76 -0.93 3.73 -12.07
C ALA A 76 -2.25 4.37 -11.63
N GLU A 77 -2.20 5.18 -10.59
CA GLU A 77 -3.34 6.02 -10.21
C GLU A 77 -3.62 7.04 -11.31
N THR A 78 -4.89 7.18 -11.70
CA THR A 78 -5.28 8.16 -12.71
C THR A 78 -5.34 9.54 -12.06
N PRO A 79 -4.58 10.54 -12.55
CA PRO A 79 -4.64 11.89 -11.99
C PRO A 79 -6.02 12.52 -12.22
N PRO A 80 -6.41 13.55 -11.46
CA PRO A 80 -7.66 14.27 -11.70
C PRO A 80 -7.70 14.82 -13.13
N VAL A 81 -8.76 14.52 -13.86
CA VAL A 81 -9.01 15.02 -15.23
C VAL A 81 -10.30 15.83 -15.22
N ASN A 82 -10.23 17.06 -15.72
CA ASN A 82 -11.39 17.93 -15.91
C ASN A 82 -12.04 17.67 -17.28
N ASP A 83 -13.31 18.05 -17.43
CA ASP A 83 -14.03 18.09 -18.71
C ASP A 83 -14.06 16.74 -19.47
N LEU A 84 -14.44 15.67 -18.76
CA LEU A 84 -14.66 14.35 -19.38
C LEU A 84 -15.68 14.47 -20.54
N PRO A 85 -15.43 13.83 -21.70
CA PRO A 85 -16.31 13.95 -22.85
C PRO A 85 -17.68 13.34 -22.54
N VAL A 86 -18.70 14.19 -22.53
CA VAL A 86 -20.10 13.81 -22.32
C VAL A 86 -20.79 13.68 -23.66
N ARG A 87 -21.53 12.58 -23.85
CA ARG A 87 -22.49 12.45 -24.95
C ARG A 87 -23.91 12.59 -24.39
N GLY A 88 -24.73 13.44 -24.98
CA GLY A 88 -26.09 13.73 -24.51
C GLY A 88 -26.13 14.94 -23.57
N HIS A 89 -27.01 14.90 -22.57
CA HIS A 89 -27.18 15.97 -21.58
C HIS A 89 -27.14 15.36 -20.17
N LEU A 90 -26.20 15.82 -19.33
CA LEU A 90 -26.19 15.49 -17.91
C LEU A 90 -27.20 16.43 -17.21
N PRO A 91 -28.14 15.91 -16.40
CA PRO A 91 -29.08 16.73 -15.63
C PRO A 91 -28.41 17.50 -14.49
#